data_AF-A0A522QKM8-F1
#
_entry.id   AF-A0A522QKM8-F1
#
_cell.length_a   1.000
_cell.length_b   1.000
_cell.length_c   1.000
_cell.angle_alpha   90.00
_cell.angle_beta   90.00
_cell.angle_gamma   90.00
#
_symmetry.space_group_name_H-M   'P 1'
#
loop_
_entity.id
_entity.type
_entity.pdbx_description
1 polymer ?
#
loop_
_entity_poly.entity_id
_entity_poly.type
_entity_poly.pdbx_seq_one_letter_code
_entity_poly.pdbx_strand_id
1 'polypeptide(L)'
;RTDTFFIATANLDPAAGAARGADVSHKGGKPGFVRIDDAQTLTIPDFVGNSYFNTIGNLLCNPRAGLLFIDFESGDLLYVAATAEVLWDDPDAALLTGAQRLLRFHVRTVRRNAKALPIRWTPPEYARELERTGVWPAVAVES
;
A
#
# COMPACT_ATOMS: atom_id res chain seq x y z
N ARG A 1 -11.97 3.65 4.45
CA ARG A 1 -11.65 3.01 3.15
C ARG A 1 -10.46 3.78 2.59
N THR A 2 -9.42 3.10 2.10
CA THR A 2 -8.28 3.78 1.44
C THR A 2 -8.16 3.31 0.00
N ASP A 3 -7.63 4.17 -0.87
CA ASP A 3 -7.19 3.89 -2.23
C ASP A 3 -5.65 3.96 -2.36
N THR A 4 -4.95 4.36 -1.30
CA THR A 4 -3.49 4.45 -1.25
C THR A 4 -2.90 4.22 0.15
N PHE A 5 -1.64 3.78 0.20
CA PHE A 5 -0.79 3.87 1.38
C PHE A 5 0.69 3.87 0.99
N PHE A 6 1.55 4.18 1.95
CA PHE A 6 3.01 4.10 1.78
C PHE A 6 3.59 2.93 2.55
N ILE A 7 4.54 2.21 1.97
CA ILE A 7 5.29 1.14 2.61
C ILE A 7 6.76 1.52 2.71
N ALA A 8 7.30 1.42 3.92
CA ALA A 8 8.72 1.52 4.23
C ALA A 8 9.30 0.12 4.47
N THR A 9 10.41 -0.17 3.79
CA THR A 9 11.19 -1.41 3.96
C THR A 9 12.68 -1.06 4.05
N ALA A 10 13.54 -2.00 4.46
CA ALA A 10 14.96 -1.70 4.54
C ALA A 10 15.84 -2.91 4.27
N ASN A 11 16.87 -2.72 3.44
CA ASN A 11 18.01 -3.60 3.37
C ASN A 11 19.04 -3.19 4.43
N LEU A 12 19.24 -4.05 5.42
CA LEU A 12 20.14 -3.79 6.54
C LEU A 12 21.43 -4.61 6.48
N ASP A 13 21.61 -5.43 5.44
CA ASP A 13 22.80 -6.26 5.26
C ASP A 13 24.06 -5.37 5.23
N PRO A 14 25.02 -5.57 6.15
CA PRO A 14 26.29 -4.84 6.14
C PRO A 14 27.07 -4.99 4.83
N ALA A 15 26.89 -6.09 4.09
CA ALA A 15 27.56 -6.35 2.82
C ALA A 15 26.89 -5.65 1.62
N ALA A 16 25.71 -5.04 1.79
CA ALA A 16 24.96 -4.43 0.68
C ALA A 16 25.58 -3.13 0.13
N GLY A 17 26.62 -2.58 0.78
CA GLY A 17 27.30 -1.37 0.33
C GLY A 17 26.33 -0.21 0.12
N ALA A 18 26.31 0.38 -1.08
CA ALA A 18 25.42 1.49 -1.43
C ALA A 18 23.93 1.11 -1.47
N ALA A 19 23.60 -0.18 -1.56
CA ALA A 19 22.21 -0.67 -1.53
C ALA A 19 21.66 -0.84 -0.10
N ARG A 20 22.47 -0.59 0.94
CA ARG A 20 22.04 -0.61 2.34
C ARG A 20 21.26 0.66 2.67
N GLY A 21 20.06 0.52 3.21
CA GLY A 21 19.23 1.66 3.60
C GLY A 21 17.75 1.33 3.67
N ALA A 22 16.96 2.36 3.99
CA ALA A 22 15.51 2.30 3.93
C ALA A 22 15.00 2.82 2.57
N ASP A 23 13.94 2.22 2.08
CA ASP A 23 13.21 2.60 0.86
C ASP A 23 11.74 2.79 1.21
N VAL A 24 11.09 3.75 0.55
CA VAL A 24 9.65 4.00 0.69
C VAL A 24 9.02 3.97 -0.69
N SER A 25 7.97 3.16 -0.84
CA SER A 25 7.17 3.11 -2.06
C SER A 25 5.70 3.42 -1.78
N HIS A 26 5.05 4.00 -2.77
CA HIS A 26 3.61 4.22 -2.78
C HIS A 26 2.91 2.96 -3.33
N LYS A 27 1.83 2.55 -2.69
CA LYS A 27 0.95 1.46 -3.13
C LYS A 27 -0.45 2.00 -3.27
N GLY A 28 -0.95 2.00 -4.50
CA GLY A 28 -2.31 2.43 -4.84
C GLY A 28 -3.09 1.30 -5.47
N GLY A 29 -4.42 1.35 -5.33
CA GLY A 29 -5.31 0.39 -5.96
C GLY A 29 -6.76 0.84 -5.89
N LYS A 30 -7.65 0.11 -6.56
CA LYS A 30 -9.09 0.37 -6.43
C LYS A 30 -9.49 0.21 -4.95
N PRO A 31 -10.44 1.01 -4.45
CA PRO A 31 -10.83 0.92 -3.06
C PRO A 31 -11.24 -0.52 -2.66
N GLY A 32 -10.53 -1.10 -1.70
CA GLY A 32 -10.63 -2.53 -1.34
C GLY A 32 -9.41 -3.38 -1.70
N PHE A 33 -8.40 -2.80 -2.36
CA PHE A 33 -7.15 -3.51 -2.68
C PHE A 33 -6.32 -3.92 -1.44
N VAL A 34 -6.56 -3.27 -0.31
CA VAL A 34 -6.06 -3.73 0.99
C VAL A 34 -7.13 -4.64 1.59
N ARG A 35 -6.92 -5.93 1.47
CA ARG A 35 -7.78 -6.97 2.05
C ARG A 35 -7.40 -7.16 3.51
N ILE A 36 -8.39 -7.18 4.39
CA ILE A 36 -8.21 -7.52 5.81
C ILE A 36 -8.61 -9.00 5.93
N ASP A 37 -7.64 -9.86 6.19
CA ASP A 37 -7.87 -11.30 6.31
C ASP A 37 -8.38 -11.64 7.72
N ASP A 38 -7.85 -10.98 8.75
CA ASP A 38 -8.27 -11.10 10.15
C ASP A 38 -7.88 -9.85 10.98
N ALA A 39 -8.01 -9.91 12.31
CA ALA A 39 -7.72 -8.78 13.20
C ALA A 39 -6.28 -8.26 13.16
N GLN A 40 -5.31 -9.06 12.71
CA GLN A 40 -3.89 -8.74 12.64
C GLN A 40 -3.26 -9.03 11.29
N THR A 41 -4.03 -9.47 10.30
CA THR A 41 -3.51 -9.83 8.97
C THR A 41 -4.16 -8.99 7.88
N LEU A 42 -3.32 -8.41 7.05
CA LEU A 42 -3.74 -7.69 5.84
C LEU A 42 -2.94 -8.16 4.62
N THR A 43 -3.61 -8.27 3.49
CA THR A 43 -3.03 -8.73 2.23
C THR A 43 -3.29 -7.70 1.13
N ILE A 44 -2.27 -7.44 0.32
CA ILE A 44 -2.36 -6.56 -0.85
C ILE A 44 -1.86 -7.29 -2.10
N PRO A 45 -2.38 -6.95 -3.29
CA PRO A 45 -1.72 -7.32 -4.54
C PRO A 45 -0.43 -6.52 -4.73
N ASP A 46 0.60 -7.20 -5.24
CA ASP A 46 1.75 -6.53 -5.84
C ASP A 46 1.59 -6.53 -7.37
N PHE A 47 1.40 -5.32 -7.90
CA PHE A 47 1.31 -5.06 -9.34
C PHE A 47 2.70 -4.77 -9.91
N VAL A 48 2.84 -4.89 -11.23
CA VAL A 48 4.06 -4.52 -11.96
C VAL A 48 4.43 -3.06 -11.67
N GLY A 49 5.45 -2.85 -10.85
CA GLY A 49 6.02 -1.54 -10.55
C GLY A 49 7.12 -1.12 -11.54
N ASN A 50 8.05 -0.28 -11.09
CA ASN A 50 9.22 0.16 -11.87
C ASN A 50 10.28 -0.94 -12.11
N SER A 51 9.96 -2.21 -11.89
CA SER A 51 10.84 -3.39 -12.03
C SER A 51 12.12 -3.37 -11.17
N TYR A 52 12.31 -2.40 -10.28
CA TYR A 52 13.49 -2.35 -9.40
C TYR A 52 13.42 -3.31 -8.21
N PHE A 53 12.27 -3.97 -7.97
CA PHE A 53 12.06 -4.94 -6.89
C PHE A 53 12.48 -4.47 -5.48
N ASN A 54 12.65 -3.16 -5.23
CA ASN A 54 13.19 -2.65 -3.95
C ASN A 54 12.39 -3.14 -2.74
N THR A 55 11.07 -3.03 -2.77
CA THR A 55 10.21 -3.48 -1.66
C THR A 55 10.30 -5.00 -1.46
N ILE A 56 10.15 -5.80 -2.52
CA ILE A 56 10.18 -7.28 -2.40
C ILE A 56 11.55 -7.78 -1.99
N GLY A 57 12.62 -7.31 -2.64
CA GLY A 57 13.99 -7.69 -2.30
C GLY A 57 14.32 -7.35 -0.85
N ASN A 58 13.94 -6.15 -0.38
CA ASN A 58 14.09 -5.78 1.02
C ASN A 58 13.32 -6.72 1.95
N LEU A 59 12.07 -7.07 1.62
CA LEU A 59 11.24 -7.95 2.45
C LEU A 59 11.75 -9.38 2.52
N LEU A 60 12.36 -9.89 1.44
CA LEU A 60 12.99 -11.22 1.43
C LEU A 60 14.21 -11.27 2.34
N CYS A 61 14.98 -10.18 2.44
CA CYS A 61 16.15 -10.09 3.32
C CYS A 61 15.78 -9.70 4.77
N ASN A 62 14.74 -8.90 4.96
CA ASN A 62 14.29 -8.36 6.24
C ASN A 62 12.77 -8.16 6.20
N PRO A 63 11.99 -9.02 6.87
CA PRO A 63 10.53 -9.03 6.73
C PRO A 63 9.84 -7.82 7.36
N ARG A 64 10.55 -6.93 8.05
CA ARG A 64 9.94 -5.78 8.73
C ARG A 64 9.48 -4.72 7.73
N ALA A 65 8.23 -4.28 7.89
CA ALA A 65 7.61 -3.22 7.11
C ALA A 65 6.96 -2.19 8.02
N GLY A 66 7.04 -0.92 7.62
CA GLY A 66 6.20 0.15 8.16
C GLY A 66 5.18 0.56 7.12
N LEU A 67 3.90 0.61 7.47
CA LEU A 67 2.82 1.06 6.60
C LEU A 67 2.27 2.39 7.13
N LEU A 68 1.99 3.32 6.23
CA LEU A 68 1.34 4.58 6.53
C LEU A 68 0.08 4.71 5.68
N PHE A 69 -1.07 4.67 6.35
CA PHE A 69 -2.35 5.01 5.76
C PHE A 69 -2.70 6.45 6.11
N ILE A 70 -3.23 7.15 5.12
CA ILE A 70 -3.58 8.56 5.23
C ILE A 70 -5.06 8.71 4.95
N ASP A 71 -5.77 9.32 5.88
CA ASP A 71 -7.11 9.85 5.63
C ASP A 71 -6.97 11.34 5.31
N PHE A 72 -7.11 11.70 4.03
CA PHE A 72 -6.96 13.06 3.57
C PHE A 72 -8.15 13.97 3.94
N GLU A 73 -9.32 13.39 4.23
CA GLU A 73 -10.53 14.13 4.61
C GLU A 73 -10.46 14.54 6.08
N SER A 74 -10.22 13.58 6.99
CA SER A 74 -10.09 13.89 8.42
C SER A 74 -8.70 14.43 8.79
N GLY A 75 -7.69 14.11 7.98
CA GLY A 75 -6.28 14.36 8.26
C GLY A 75 -5.66 13.39 9.25
N ASP A 76 -6.30 12.24 9.49
CA ASP A 76 -5.78 11.20 10.35
C ASP A 76 -4.64 10.43 9.67
N LEU A 77 -3.65 10.05 10.48
CA LEU A 77 -2.56 9.18 10.07
C LEU A 77 -2.62 7.88 10.87
N LEU A 78 -2.53 6.75 10.17
CA LEU A 78 -2.44 5.43 10.77
C LEU A 78 -1.09 4.80 10.41
N TYR A 79 -0.24 4.67 11.40
CA TYR A 79 1.04 3.98 11.31
C TYR A 79 0.86 2.52 11.73
N VAL A 80 1.34 1.60 10.91
CA VAL A 80 1.28 0.16 11.18
C VAL A 80 2.69 -0.40 11.09
N ALA A 81 3.19 -0.95 12.19
CA ALA A 81 4.39 -1.78 12.17
C ALA A 81 3.98 -3.22 11.92
N ALA A 82 4.59 -3.87 10.93
CA ALA A 82 4.26 -5.22 10.52
C ALA A 82 5.49 -6.04 10.16
N THR A 83 5.31 -7.36 10.10
CA THR A 83 6.21 -8.26 9.36
C THR A 83 5.50 -8.78 8.13
N ALA A 84 6.16 -8.83 6.98
CA ALA A 84 5.57 -9.22 5.71
C ALA A 84 6.13 -10.54 5.19
N GLU A 85 5.32 -11.21 4.38
CA GLU A 85 5.71 -12.36 3.57
C GLU A 85 5.25 -12.16 2.11
N VAL A 86 6.03 -12.72 1.19
CA VAL A 86 5.74 -12.68 -0.25
C VAL A 86 5.09 -13.99 -0.64
N LEU A 87 3.85 -13.94 -1.12
CA LEU A 87 3.09 -15.10 -1.56
C LEU A 87 3.17 -15.19 -3.08
N TRP A 88 4.09 -16.03 -3.56
CA TRP A 88 4.44 -16.14 -4.98
C TRP A 88 3.35 -16.78 -5.84
N ASP A 89 2.79 -17.88 -5.37
CA ASP A 89 1.84 -18.72 -6.12
C ASP A 89 0.47 -18.80 -5.43
N ASP A 90 0.07 -17.73 -4.74
CA ASP A 90 -1.24 -17.70 -4.09
C ASP A 90 -2.35 -17.62 -5.17
N PRO A 91 -3.34 -18.54 -5.14
CA PRO A 91 -4.40 -18.57 -6.15
C PRO A 91 -5.23 -17.28 -6.16
N ASP A 92 -5.30 -16.55 -5.04
CA ASP A 92 -6.03 -15.28 -4.98
C ASP A 92 -5.38 -14.19 -5.84
N ALA A 93 -4.07 -14.30 -6.15
CA ALA A 93 -3.40 -13.36 -7.05
C ALA A 93 -4.04 -13.38 -8.45
N ALA A 94 -4.46 -14.56 -8.92
CA ALA A 94 -5.09 -14.72 -10.22
C ALA A 94 -6.49 -14.05 -10.30
N LEU A 95 -7.11 -13.76 -9.16
CA LEU A 95 -8.38 -13.05 -9.09
C LEU A 95 -8.22 -11.54 -9.33
N LEU A 96 -7.00 -11.03 -9.30
CA LEU A 96 -6.68 -9.60 -9.41
C LEU A 96 -5.91 -9.35 -10.70
N THR A 97 -6.59 -8.85 -11.74
CA THR A 97 -5.99 -8.57 -13.04
C THR A 97 -4.73 -7.72 -12.91
N GLY A 98 -3.58 -8.26 -13.34
CA GLY A 98 -2.28 -7.58 -13.32
C GLY A 98 -1.48 -7.74 -12.02
N ALA A 99 -2.04 -8.37 -10.98
CA ALA A 99 -1.27 -8.76 -9.81
C ALA A 99 -0.33 -9.92 -10.18
N GLN A 100 0.93 -9.82 -9.78
CA GLN A 100 1.92 -10.89 -10.01
C GLN A 100 2.06 -11.84 -8.83
N ARG A 101 1.78 -11.34 -7.62
CA ARG A 101 1.93 -12.02 -6.33
C ARG A 101 1.17 -11.22 -5.29
N LEU A 102 1.06 -11.77 -4.08
CA LEU A 102 0.50 -11.05 -2.94
C LEU A 102 1.59 -10.74 -1.90
N LEU A 103 1.40 -9.65 -1.17
CA LEU A 103 2.14 -9.38 0.05
C LEU A 103 1.17 -9.49 1.22
N ARG A 104 1.46 -10.39 2.16
CA ARG A 104 0.72 -10.52 3.41
C ARG A 104 1.51 -9.89 4.53
N PHE A 105 0.84 -9.13 5.37
CA PHE A 105 1.42 -8.41 6.49
C PHE A 105 0.75 -8.84 7.79
N HIS A 106 1.61 -9.21 8.74
CA HIS A 106 1.25 -9.53 10.11
C HIS A 106 1.50 -8.31 10.99
N VAL A 107 0.42 -7.65 11.40
CA VAL A 107 0.40 -6.42 12.19
C VAL A 107 0.96 -6.69 13.58
N ARG A 108 1.96 -5.90 13.98
CA ARG A 108 2.57 -5.94 15.32
C ARG A 108 2.06 -4.81 16.19
N THR A 109 1.97 -3.61 15.65
CA THR A 109 1.54 -2.44 16.41
C THR A 109 0.90 -1.43 15.48
N VAL A 110 -0.12 -0.75 15.99
CA VAL A 110 -0.85 0.29 15.28
C VAL A 110 -0.83 1.56 16.11
N ARG A 111 -0.53 2.69 15.47
CA ARG A 111 -0.63 4.01 16.08
C ARG A 111 -1.46 4.93 15.18
N ARG A 112 -2.58 5.41 15.71
CA ARG A 112 -3.38 6.46 15.07
C ARG A 112 -3.00 7.81 15.65
N ASN A 113 -2.66 8.76 14.77
CA ASN A 113 -2.52 10.16 15.12
C ASN A 113 -3.67 10.91 14.46
N ALA A 114 -4.64 11.33 15.27
CA ALA A 114 -5.83 12.01 14.76
C ALA A 114 -5.53 13.45 14.34
N LYS A 115 -6.08 13.88 13.20
CA LYS A 115 -5.97 15.23 12.63
C LYS A 115 -4.52 15.73 12.52
N ALA A 116 -3.56 14.83 12.38
CA ALA A 116 -2.13 15.12 12.48
C ALA A 116 -1.54 15.75 11.21
N LEU A 117 -2.16 15.53 10.05
CA LEU A 117 -1.76 16.27 8.86
C LEU A 117 -2.12 17.75 9.05
N PRO A 118 -1.26 18.71 8.68
CA PRO A 118 -1.62 20.12 8.64
C PRO A 118 -2.29 20.50 7.32
N ILE A 119 -2.12 19.68 6.27
CA ILE A 119 -2.72 19.86 4.95
C ILE A 119 -4.01 19.03 4.89
N ARG A 120 -5.12 19.66 4.50
CA ARG A 120 -6.39 18.99 4.18
C ARG A 120 -6.61 19.12 2.69
N TRP A 121 -6.97 18.04 2.02
CA TRP A 121 -7.37 18.11 0.63
C TRP A 121 -8.87 18.32 0.53
N THR A 122 -9.29 19.22 -0.34
CA THR A 122 -10.66 19.27 -0.84
C THR A 122 -10.93 18.06 -1.74
N PRO A 123 -12.19 17.73 -2.05
CA PRO A 123 -12.51 16.70 -3.04
C PRO A 123 -11.68 16.88 -4.32
N PRO A 124 -11.23 15.79 -4.97
CA PRO A 124 -10.34 15.90 -6.12
C PRO A 124 -11.01 16.66 -7.26
N GLU A 125 -10.30 17.68 -7.77
CA GLU A 125 -10.62 18.26 -9.06
C GLU A 125 -9.95 17.41 -10.14
N TYR A 126 -10.75 16.74 -10.96
CA TYR A 126 -10.27 15.94 -12.06
C TYR A 126 -9.68 16.84 -13.15
N ALA A 127 -8.53 16.45 -13.70
CA ALA A 127 -7.90 17.16 -14.82
C ALA A 127 -8.87 17.23 -16.02
N ARG A 128 -8.94 18.37 -16.72
CA ARG A 128 -9.87 18.57 -17.86
C ARG A 128 -9.69 17.53 -18.97
N GLU A 129 -8.50 16.96 -19.08
CA GLU A 129 -8.15 15.90 -20.02
C GLU A 129 -9.00 14.63 -19.81
N LEU A 130 -9.51 14.41 -18.59
CA LEU A 130 -10.39 13.30 -18.26
C LEU A 130 -11.80 13.45 -18.85
N GLU A 131 -12.25 14.68 -19.18
CA GLU A 131 -13.53 14.92 -19.88
C GLU A 131 -13.57 14.22 -21.26
N ARG A 132 -12.39 13.99 -21.86
CA ARG A 132 -12.24 13.34 -23.17
C ARG A 132 -12.18 11.82 -23.10
N THR A 133 -12.14 11.23 -21.90
CA THR A 133 -11.91 9.79 -21.70
C THR A 133 -13.20 8.96 -21.59
N GLY A 134 -14.36 9.58 -21.78
CA GLY A 134 -15.66 8.92 -21.77
C GLY A 134 -16.33 8.88 -20.40
N VAL A 135 -17.52 8.27 -20.34
CA VAL A 135 -18.35 8.19 -19.13
C VAL A 135 -17.95 6.94 -18.35
N TRP A 136 -17.44 7.15 -17.13
CA TRP A 136 -17.10 6.07 -16.21
C TRP A 136 -18.31 5.77 -15.32
N PRO A 137 -18.70 4.51 -15.10
CA PRO A 137 -19.84 4.17 -14.25
C PRO A 137 -19.58 4.66 -12.82
N ALA A 138 -20.53 5.42 -12.28
CA ALA A 138 -20.49 5.88 -10.90
C ALA A 138 -20.48 4.68 -9.95
N VAL A 139 -19.56 4.68 -8.98
CA VAL A 139 -19.63 3.74 -7.86
C VAL A 139 -20.82 4.16 -7.01
N ALA A 140 -21.88 3.35 -7.03
CA ALA A 140 -23.01 3.53 -6.13
C ALA A 140 -22.49 3.52 -4.68
N VAL A 141 -22.70 4.63 -3.97
CA VAL A 141 -22.48 4.71 -2.52
C VAL A 141 -23.80 4.28 -1.90
N GLU A 142 -23.90 3.03 -1.46
CA GLU A 142 -25.02 2.59 -0.63
C GLU A 142 -24.88 3.20 0.78
N SER A 143 -26.00 3.74 1.26
CA SER A 143 -26.24 4.45 2.53
C SER A 143 -26.29 3.54 3.74
#